data_AF-E0P089-F1
#
_entry.id   AF-E0P089-F1
#
_cell.length_a   1.000
_cell.length_b   1.000
_cell.length_c   1.000
_cell.angle_alpha   90.00
_cell.angle_beta   90.00
_cell.angle_gamma   90.00
#
_symmetry.space_group_name_H-M   'P 1'
#
loop_
_entity.id
_entity.type
_entity.pdbx_description
1 polymer ?
#
loop_
_entity_poly.entity_id
_entity_poly.type
_entity_poly.pdbx_seq_one_letter_code
_entity_poly.pdbx_strand_id
1 'polypeptide(L)'
;MVAVNFSTLRSNLKSYCDAAARDAETIVVTRRNEENVVLMSLESYNNLMENVFLMSDRRNHAHIVEGIAQLRAGRVTEKSTAELERLLDE
;
A
#
# COMPACT_ATOMS: atom_id res chain seq x y z
N MET A 1 12.25 -5.94 8.46
CA MET A 1 11.97 -4.82 9.39
C MET A 1 13.15 -4.65 10.33
N VAL A 2 13.72 -3.45 10.44
CA VAL A 2 14.89 -3.16 11.31
C VAL A 2 14.58 -1.99 12.24
N ALA A 3 15.02 -2.08 13.51
CA ALA A 3 14.91 -0.99 14.47
C ALA A 3 16.28 -0.33 14.69
N VAL A 4 16.35 1.00 14.59
CA VAL A 4 17.59 1.77 14.72
C VAL A 4 17.34 3.02 15.56
N ASN A 5 18.30 3.40 16.40
CA ASN A 5 18.19 4.67 17.12
C ASN A 5 18.40 5.86 16.17
N PHE A 6 17.87 7.02 16.55
CA PHE A 6 17.98 8.25 15.76
C PHE A 6 19.42 8.64 15.38
N SER A 7 20.38 8.47 16.30
CA SER A 7 21.78 8.83 16.04
C SER A 7 22.40 7.96 14.94
N THR A 8 22.15 6.65 14.98
CA THR A 8 22.63 5.69 13.97
C THR A 8 21.97 5.93 12.62
N LEU A 9 20.66 6.20 12.60
CA LEU A 9 19.93 6.57 11.38
C LEU A 9 20.56 7.82 10.75
N ARG A 10 20.76 8.89 11.54
CA ARG A 10 21.30 10.16 11.06
C ARG A 10 22.67 9.99 10.41
N SER A 11 23.56 9.20 11.01
CA SER A 11 24.89 8.95 10.47
C SER A 11 24.90 8.10 9.19
N ASN A 12 23.84 7.32 8.93
CA ASN A 12 23.77 6.40 7.79
C ASN A 12 22.50 6.61 6.96
N LEU A 13 21.98 7.85 6.92
CA LEU A 13 20.65 8.14 6.40
C LEU A 13 20.47 7.65 4.96
N LYS A 14 21.50 7.88 4.12
CA LYS A 14 21.47 7.44 2.72
C LYS A 14 21.25 5.93 2.60
N SER A 15 22.00 5.13 3.35
CA SER A 15 21.92 3.66 3.28
C SER A 15 20.54 3.16 3.72
N TYR A 16 19.96 3.77 4.75
CA TYR A 16 18.61 3.42 5.19
C TYR A 16 17.52 3.87 4.21
N CYS A 17 17.66 5.04 3.57
CA CYS A 17 16.77 5.45 2.50
C CYS A 17 16.87 4.52 1.29
N ASP A 18 18.09 4.11 0.91
CA ASP A 18 18.31 3.16 -0.18
C ASP A 18 17.67 1.80 0.14
N ALA A 19 17.85 1.28 1.37
CA ALA A 19 17.24 0.03 1.81
C ALA A 19 15.70 0.13 1.82
N ALA A 20 15.15 1.24 2.32
CA ALA A 20 13.71 1.48 2.29
C ALA A 20 13.17 1.49 0.85
N ALA A 21 13.84 2.22 -0.05
CA ALA A 21 13.39 2.44 -1.41
C ALA A 21 13.56 1.21 -2.32
N ARG A 22 14.68 0.49 -2.20
CA ARG A 22 15.04 -0.60 -3.14
C ARG A 22 14.62 -1.97 -2.63
N ASP A 23 14.74 -2.20 -1.33
CA ASP A 23 14.53 -3.51 -0.73
C ASP A 23 13.16 -3.60 -0.03
N ALA A 24 12.34 -2.54 -0.12
CA ALA A 24 11.08 -2.38 0.61
C ALA A 24 11.24 -2.58 2.13
N GLU A 25 12.42 -2.27 2.66
CA GLU A 25 12.76 -2.49 4.07
C GLU A 25 12.09 -1.42 4.95
N THR A 26 11.29 -1.86 5.93
CA THR A 26 10.66 -0.94 6.89
C THR A 26 11.60 -0.69 8.06
N ILE A 27 11.96 0.57 8.29
CA ILE A 27 12.88 0.97 9.34
C ILE A 27 12.13 1.70 10.46
N VAL A 28 12.17 1.15 11.67
CA VAL A 28 11.64 1.77 12.88
C VAL A 28 12.73 2.60 13.53
N VAL A 29 12.52 3.90 13.64
CA VAL A 29 13.45 4.84 14.25
C VAL A 29 13.08 5.04 15.70
N THR A 30 13.92 4.55 16.61
CA THR A 30 13.74 4.71 18.04
C THR A 30 14.32 6.03 18.53
N ARG A 31 13.56 6.74 19.37
CA ARG A 31 13.91 8.07 19.87
C ARG A 31 13.87 8.08 21.39
N ARG A 32 14.86 8.71 22.03
CA ARG A 32 14.96 8.73 23.50
C ARG A 32 13.96 9.75 24.03
N ASN A 33 13.10 9.31 24.95
CA ASN A 33 12.05 10.14 25.58
C ASN A 33 11.04 10.74 24.58
N GLU A 34 10.90 10.13 23.39
CA GLU A 34 10.00 10.60 22.35
C GLU A 34 9.39 9.41 21.60
N GLU A 35 8.33 9.67 20.84
CA GLU A 35 7.66 8.64 20.04
C GLU A 35 8.55 8.17 18.88
N ASN A 36 8.44 6.88 18.58
CA ASN A 36 9.15 6.26 17.47
C ASN A 36 8.50 6.66 16.14
N VAL A 37 9.30 6.71 15.08
CA VAL A 37 8.79 6.98 13.72
C VAL A 37 9.17 5.85 12.78
N VAL A 38 8.46 5.75 11.65
CA VAL A 38 8.73 4.73 10.62
C VAL A 38 9.26 5.42 9.37
N LEU A 39 10.33 4.87 8.81
CA LEU A 39 10.82 5.17 7.47
C LEU A 39 10.49 3.98 6.56
N MET A 40 9.88 4.26 5.43
CA MET A 40 9.51 3.29 4.39
C MET A 40 9.59 3.95 3.01
N SER A 41 9.54 3.16 1.93
CA SER A 41 9.45 3.74 0.58
C SER A 41 8.15 4.50 0.38
N LEU A 42 8.18 5.50 -0.49
CA LEU A 42 6.98 6.20 -0.95
C LEU A 42 5.97 5.23 -1.59
N GLU A 43 6.46 4.24 -2.34
CA GLU A 43 5.62 3.20 -2.93
C GLU A 43 4.88 2.39 -1.86
N SER A 44 5.59 1.95 -0.80
CA SER A 44 4.98 1.22 0.32
C SER A 44 3.94 2.08 1.04
N TYR A 45 4.25 3.37 1.25
CA TYR A 45 3.31 4.31 1.85
C TYR A 45 2.05 4.49 1.00
N ASN A 46 2.19 4.71 -0.31
CA ASN A 46 1.06 4.88 -1.21
C ASN A 46 0.18 3.62 -1.24
N ASN A 47 0.78 2.43 -1.33
CA ASN A 47 0.07 1.16 -1.29
C ASN A 47 -0.69 0.97 0.04
N LEU A 48 -0.08 1.34 1.16
CA LEU A 48 -0.73 1.31 2.47
C LEU A 48 -1.95 2.24 2.50
N MET A 49 -1.80 3.47 2.03
CA MET A 49 -2.89 4.46 2.02
C MET A 49 -4.01 4.06 1.07
N GLU A 50 -3.69 3.48 -0.08
CA GLU A 50 -4.67 2.91 -1.01
C GLU A 50 -5.47 1.79 -0.34
N ASN A 51 -4.81 0.85 0.33
CA ASN A 51 -5.50 -0.20 1.06
C ASN A 51 -6.40 0.35 2.16
N VAL A 52 -5.93 1.34 2.94
CA VAL A 52 -6.75 2.02 3.95
C VAL A 52 -7.99 2.64 3.30
N PHE A 53 -7.84 3.28 2.15
CA PHE A 53 -8.95 3.85 1.40
C PHE A 53 -9.95 2.77 0.93
N LEU A 54 -9.47 1.70 0.30
CA LEU A 54 -10.31 0.59 -0.17
C LEU A 54 -11.06 -0.12 0.98
N MET A 55 -10.42 -0.23 2.14
CA MET A 55 -10.99 -0.86 3.33
C MET A 55 -11.90 0.07 4.16
N SER A 56 -11.86 1.39 3.90
CA SER A 56 -12.64 2.36 4.67
C SER A 56 -14.15 2.20 4.53
N ASP A 57 -14.60 1.76 3.34
CA ASP A 57 -15.99 1.38 3.10
C ASP A 57 -16.13 -0.15 3.07
N ARG A 58 -16.76 -0.68 4.12
CA ARG A 58 -16.99 -2.12 4.29
C ARG A 58 -17.85 -2.72 3.17
N ARG A 59 -18.79 -1.95 2.60
CA ARG A 59 -19.63 -2.41 1.48
C ARG A 59 -18.81 -2.49 0.21
N ASN A 60 -18.03 -1.45 -0.09
CA ASN A 60 -17.14 -1.45 -1.25
C ASN A 60 -16.09 -2.58 -1.15
N HIS A 61 -15.47 -2.75 0.01
CA HIS A 61 -14.53 -3.84 0.25
C HIS A 61 -15.18 -5.23 0.04
N ALA A 62 -16.38 -5.45 0.58
CA ALA A 62 -17.10 -6.70 0.37
C ALA A 62 -17.39 -6.96 -1.11
N HIS A 63 -17.78 -5.91 -1.86
CA HIS A 63 -18.02 -5.99 -3.30
C HIS A 63 -16.74 -6.35 -4.08
N ILE A 64 -15.60 -5.72 -3.76
CA ILE A 64 -14.30 -6.03 -4.37
C ILE A 64 -13.91 -7.48 -4.11
N VAL A 65 -14.03 -7.95 -2.86
CA VAL A 65 -13.71 -9.33 -2.47
C VAL A 65 -14.60 -10.33 -3.21
N GLU A 66 -15.89 -10.03 -3.35
CA GLU A 66 -16.82 -10.83 -4.14
C GLU A 66 -16.41 -10.87 -5.61
N GLY A 67 -16.10 -9.73 -6.22
CA GLY A 67 -15.60 -9.65 -7.59
C GLY A 67 -14.35 -10.49 -7.82
N ILE A 68 -13.37 -10.44 -6.91
CA ILE A 68 -12.17 -11.28 -6.96
C ILE A 68 -12.54 -12.78 -6.91
N ALA A 69 -13.51 -13.16 -6.07
CA ALA A 69 -13.98 -14.54 -5.99
C ALA A 69 -14.71 -15.00 -7.26
N GLN A 70 -15.49 -14.11 -7.89
CA GLN A 70 -16.14 -14.37 -9.18
C GLN A 70 -15.11 -14.53 -10.31
N LEU A 71 -14.11 -13.64 -10.39
CA LEU A 71 -12.99 -13.73 -11.34
C LEU A 71 -12.25 -15.07 -11.22
N ARG A 72 -11.87 -15.46 -9.99
CA ARG A 72 -11.17 -16.73 -9.73
C ARG A 72 -12.01 -17.96 -10.07
N ALA A 73 -13.33 -17.86 -9.96
CA ALA A 73 -14.26 -18.91 -10.33
C ALA A 73 -14.63 -18.92 -11.82
N GLY A 74 -14.04 -18.03 -12.64
CA GLY A 74 -14.36 -17.89 -14.06
C GLY A 74 -15.76 -17.33 -14.34
N ARG A 75 -16.45 -16.77 -13.34
CA ARG A 75 -17.76 -16.13 -13.48
C ARG A 75 -17.57 -14.70 -13.99
N VAL A 76 -17.07 -14.57 -15.21
CA VAL A 76 -16.73 -13.30 -15.84
C VAL A 76 -17.54 -13.12 -17.11
N THR A 77 -17.88 -11.87 -17.42
CA THR A 77 -18.48 -11.51 -18.72
C THR A 77 -17.48 -10.65 -19.46
N GLU A 78 -17.08 -11.05 -20.66
CA GLU A 78 -16.24 -10.23 -21.52
C GLU A 78 -17.09 -9.12 -22.13
N LYS A 79 -16.58 -7.89 -22.04
CA LYS A 79 -17.19 -6.70 -22.62
C LYS A 79 -16.14 -5.96 -23.42
N SER A 80 -16.52 -5.50 -24.60
CA SER A 80 -15.69 -4.60 -25.40
C SER A 80 -15.66 -3.20 -24.78
N THR A 81 -14.61 -2.43 -25.06
CA THR A 81 -14.48 -1.04 -24.59
C THR A 81 -15.69 -0.19 -25.00
N ALA A 82 -16.20 -0.39 -26.22
CA ALA A 82 -17.37 0.31 -26.74
C ALA A 82 -18.69 -0.05 -26.03
N GLU A 83 -18.78 -1.20 -25.36
CA GLU A 83 -19.93 -1.57 -24.52
C GLU A 83 -19.80 -1.01 -23.11
N LEU A 84 -18.58 -0.93 -22.56
CA LEU A 84 -18.32 -0.31 -21.26
C LEU A 84 -18.58 1.20 -21.29
N GLU A 85 -18.18 1.88 -22.37
CA GLU A 85 -18.44 3.31 -22.56
C GLU A 85 -19.95 3.62 -22.55
N ARG A 86 -20.76 2.77 -23.18
CA ARG A 86 -22.23 2.91 -23.17
C ARG A 86 -22.87 2.74 -21.78
N LEU A 87 -22.22 2.02 -20.88
CA LEU A 87 -22.69 1.81 -19.50
C LEU A 87 -22.27 2.94 -18.55
N LEU A 88 -21.32 3.80 -18.95
CA LEU A 88 -20.90 4.96 -18.16
C LEU A 88 -21.81 6.18 -18.39
N ASP A 89 -22.53 6.19 -19.53
CA ASP A 89 -23.45 7.26 -19.93
C ASP A 89 -24.92 7.00 -19.52
N GLU A 90 -25.20 5.89 -18.84
CA GLU A 90 -26.49 5.57 -18.17
C GLU A 90 -26.43 5.82 -16.66
#